data_AF-A0A1B6EW19-F1
#
_entry.id   AF-A0A1B6EW19-F1
#
_cell.length_a   1.000
_cell.length_b   1.000
_cell.length_c   1.000
_cell.angle_alpha   90.00
_cell.angle_beta   90.00
_cell.angle_gamma   90.00
#
_symmetry.space_group_name_H-M   'P 1'
#
loop_
_entity.id
_entity.type
_entity.pdbx_description
1 polymer ?
#
loop_
_entity_poly.entity_id
_entity_poly.type
_entity_poly.pdbx_seq_one_letter_code
_entity_poly.pdbx_strand_id
1 'polypeptide(L)'
;DKFLAWLSEAESSMECVEVEADRAGGRRDESANRQFSKQLKDLQSEIESHKDVYAALNGSGRKLLSSLPSKDDAVMLQRRLDEMNQRWHHLKAKSMAIRNRLESNAEHWNALLLSLRELFEWVIRKDTELTGLGPIGGDVASLQKQLDDHRAFRRQLEDKRPVVESNLLSGRQYIANEPPLSDTSDTEAGRDVDGDSRGYRSAEEQARELTRSIRREVNKLSEKWNALIDRSDQWQRKLDDSLVKMRMFQKNMDEAS
;
A
#
# COMPACT_ATOMS: atom_id res chain seq x y z
N ASP A 1 -3.88 20.03 39.38
CA ASP A 1 -4.52 20.02 38.06
C ASP A 1 -4.49 18.65 37.40
N LYS A 2 -5.60 17.91 37.45
CA LYS A 2 -5.70 16.56 36.85
C LYS A 2 -5.62 16.58 35.32
N PHE A 3 -6.22 17.58 34.68
CA PHE A 3 -6.21 17.73 33.22
C PHE A 3 -4.80 18.05 32.67
N LEU A 4 -4.05 18.96 33.32
CA LEU A 4 -2.68 19.29 32.90
C LEU A 4 -1.69 18.13 33.10
N ALA A 5 -1.93 17.30 34.12
CA ALA A 5 -1.17 16.07 34.33
C ALA A 5 -1.42 15.09 33.18
N TRP A 6 -2.70 14.82 32.87
CA TRP A 6 -3.07 14.00 31.70
C TRP A 6 -2.53 14.58 30.40
N LEU A 7 -2.60 15.89 30.18
CA LEU A 7 -2.12 16.53 28.95
C LEU A 7 -0.61 16.28 28.76
N SER A 8 0.17 16.32 29.83
CA SER A 8 1.60 16.02 29.80
C SER A 8 1.89 14.54 29.50
N GLU A 9 1.08 13.64 30.05
CA GLU A 9 1.17 12.19 29.78
C GLU A 9 0.79 11.84 28.34
N ALA A 10 -0.27 12.47 27.83
CA ALA A 10 -0.74 12.31 26.46
C ALA A 10 0.28 12.88 25.45
N GLU A 11 0.92 14.01 25.75
CA GLU A 11 2.02 14.57 24.95
C GLU A 11 3.24 13.63 24.92
N SER A 12 3.61 13.05 26.07
CA SER A 12 4.71 12.08 26.15
C SER A 12 4.41 10.80 25.35
N SER A 13 3.17 10.32 25.45
CA SER A 13 2.69 9.18 24.67
C SER A 13 2.68 9.49 23.17
N MET A 14 2.29 10.71 22.77
CA MET A 14 2.32 11.16 21.39
C MET A 14 3.73 11.22 20.82
N GLU A 15 4.71 11.67 21.59
CA GLU A 15 6.12 11.71 21.17
C GLU A 15 6.69 10.30 20.96
N CYS A 16 6.34 9.35 21.84
CA CYS A 16 6.68 7.94 21.64
C CYS A 16 6.07 7.40 20.34
N VAL A 17 4.77 7.64 20.12
CA VAL A 17 4.04 7.27 18.90
C VAL A 17 4.69 7.88 17.66
N GLU A 18 5.08 9.16 17.67
CA GLU A 18 5.72 9.80 16.52
C GLU A 18 7.08 9.17 16.18
N VAL A 19 7.93 8.96 17.18
CA VAL A 19 9.23 8.29 17.00
C VAL A 19 9.04 6.89 16.40
N GLU A 20 8.02 6.18 16.86
CA GLU A 20 7.66 4.87 16.33
C GLU A 20 7.11 4.92 14.91
N ALA A 21 6.29 5.92 14.60
CA ALA A 21 5.73 6.15 13.27
C ALA A 21 6.81 6.52 12.24
N ASP A 22 7.85 7.24 12.66
CA ASP A 22 8.99 7.61 11.81
C ASP A 22 9.96 6.44 11.60
N ARG A 23 10.11 5.58 12.62
CA ARG A 23 10.89 4.33 12.52
C ARG A 23 10.18 3.24 11.69
N ALA A 24 8.87 3.35 11.48
CA ALA A 24 8.09 2.40 10.69
C ALA A 24 8.50 2.33 9.20
N GLY A 25 9.39 3.22 8.73
CA GLY A 25 10.06 3.09 7.42
C GLY A 25 11.18 2.05 7.35
N GLY A 26 11.40 1.22 8.38
CA GLY A 26 12.43 0.19 8.43
C GLY A 26 11.95 -1.17 9.00
N ARG A 27 12.86 -2.16 9.02
CA ARG A 27 12.63 -3.53 9.51
C ARG A 27 12.08 -3.52 10.95
N ARG A 28 10.78 -3.74 11.13
CA ARG A 28 10.12 -3.72 12.45
C ARG A 28 9.69 -5.12 12.89
N ASP A 29 9.64 -5.38 14.19
CA ASP A 29 8.95 -6.54 14.78
C ASP A 29 7.43 -6.31 14.73
N GLU A 30 6.66 -7.35 14.37
CA GLU A 30 5.20 -7.33 14.32
C GLU A 30 4.56 -6.94 15.66
N SER A 31 5.21 -7.28 16.77
CA SER A 31 4.78 -6.92 18.13
C SER A 31 4.77 -5.41 18.38
N ALA A 32 5.79 -4.70 17.88
CA ALA A 32 5.92 -3.25 18.05
C ALA A 32 4.92 -2.48 17.18
N ASN A 33 4.60 -3.00 15.98
CA ASN A 33 3.63 -2.36 15.09
C ASN A 33 2.19 -2.46 15.63
N ARG A 34 1.87 -3.58 16.31
CA ARG A 34 0.63 -3.75 17.08
C ARG A 34 0.49 -2.72 18.19
N GLN A 35 1.52 -2.63 19.02
CA GLN A 35 1.51 -1.77 20.19
C GLN A 35 1.34 -0.31 19.77
N PHE A 36 2.10 0.12 18.76
CA PHE A 36 2.01 1.44 18.15
C PHE A 36 0.59 1.80 17.68
N SER A 37 -0.01 0.94 16.86
CA SER A 37 -1.31 1.21 16.24
C SER A 37 -2.43 1.27 17.29
N LYS A 38 -2.32 0.45 18.33
CA LYS A 38 -3.23 0.48 19.48
C LYS A 38 -3.05 1.76 20.29
N GLN A 39 -1.82 2.12 20.63
CA GLN A 39 -1.51 3.34 21.38
C GLN A 39 -2.03 4.60 20.69
N LEU A 40 -1.90 4.71 19.36
CA LEU A 40 -2.44 5.85 18.62
C LEU A 40 -3.98 5.92 18.69
N LYS A 41 -4.68 4.79 18.60
CA LYS A 41 -6.15 4.73 18.72
C LYS A 41 -6.62 5.05 20.12
N ASP A 42 -5.97 4.47 21.13
CA ASP A 42 -6.28 4.71 22.54
C ASP A 42 -6.08 6.20 22.86
N LEU A 43 -4.95 6.79 22.44
CA LEU A 43 -4.67 8.21 22.60
C LEU A 43 -5.70 9.11 21.88
N GLN A 44 -6.19 8.72 20.71
CA GLN A 44 -7.27 9.46 20.03
C GLN A 44 -8.60 9.40 20.77
N SER A 45 -8.94 8.23 21.33
CA SER A 45 -10.12 8.06 22.17
C SER A 45 -10.01 8.90 23.44
N GLU A 46 -8.84 8.90 24.07
CA GLU A 46 -8.55 9.73 25.23
C GLU A 46 -8.69 11.22 24.93
N ILE A 47 -8.11 11.69 23.82
CA ILE A 47 -8.26 13.09 23.36
C ILE A 47 -9.73 13.44 23.16
N GLU A 48 -10.54 12.58 22.53
CA GLU A 48 -11.96 12.91 22.34
C GLU A 48 -12.73 12.93 23.67
N SER A 49 -12.45 12.01 24.59
CA SER A 49 -13.10 11.97 25.92
C SER A 49 -12.79 13.19 26.80
N HIS A 50 -11.61 13.81 26.63
CA HIS A 50 -11.18 14.97 27.40
C HIS A 50 -11.62 16.31 26.80
N LYS A 51 -12.26 16.30 25.63
CA LYS A 51 -12.72 17.50 24.91
C LYS A 51 -13.69 18.35 25.73
N ASP A 52 -14.62 17.71 26.44
CA ASP A 52 -15.61 18.41 27.28
C ASP A 52 -14.96 18.96 28.55
N VAL A 53 -14.00 18.25 29.13
CA VAL A 53 -13.20 18.72 30.28
C VAL A 53 -12.39 19.96 29.89
N TYR A 54 -11.74 19.93 28.72
CA TYR A 54 -11.05 21.10 28.15
C TYR A 54 -12.00 22.29 27.98
N ALA A 55 -13.18 22.07 27.35
CA ALA A 55 -14.16 23.12 27.11
C ALA A 55 -14.67 23.74 28.42
N ALA A 56 -14.95 22.91 29.43
CA ALA A 56 -15.39 23.35 30.75
C ALA A 56 -14.30 24.15 31.48
N LEU A 57 -13.04 23.70 31.46
CA LEU A 57 -11.92 24.40 32.08
C LEU A 57 -11.63 25.74 31.42
N ASN A 58 -11.56 25.78 30.09
CA ASN A 58 -11.34 27.01 29.34
C ASN A 58 -12.50 28.00 29.53
N GLY A 59 -13.75 27.51 29.51
CA GLY A 59 -14.94 28.33 29.77
C GLY A 59 -14.97 28.91 31.19
N SER A 60 -14.67 28.08 32.20
CA SER A 60 -14.62 28.51 33.60
C SER A 60 -13.46 29.47 33.86
N GLY A 61 -12.29 29.21 33.28
CA GLY A 61 -11.12 30.07 33.36
C GLY A 61 -11.37 31.46 32.77
N ARG A 62 -12.04 31.54 31.61
CA ARG A 62 -12.42 32.82 30.99
C ARG A 62 -13.42 33.62 31.83
N LYS A 63 -14.38 32.95 32.46
CA LYS A 63 -15.31 33.60 33.41
C LYS A 63 -14.55 34.15 34.62
N LEU A 64 -13.67 33.35 35.21
CA LEU A 64 -12.85 33.78 36.36
C LEU A 64 -11.96 34.97 36.00
N LEU A 65 -11.34 34.93 34.82
CA LEU A 65 -10.52 36.03 34.32
C LEU A 65 -11.28 37.35 34.27
N SER A 66 -12.55 37.33 33.84
CA SER A 66 -13.39 38.54 33.77
C SER A 66 -13.81 39.09 35.14
N SER A 67 -13.70 38.28 36.20
CA SER A 67 -14.10 38.64 37.56
C SER A 67 -12.93 38.92 38.50
N LEU A 68 -11.67 38.80 38.03
CA LEU A 68 -10.49 39.02 38.86
C LEU A 68 -10.27 40.53 39.07
N PRO A 69 -10.18 41.01 40.32
CA PRO A 69 -9.93 42.42 40.62
C PRO A 69 -8.44 42.81 40.47
N SER A 70 -7.55 41.83 40.56
CA SER A 70 -6.10 41.99 40.45
C SER A 70 -5.66 41.84 38.99
N LYS A 71 -5.02 42.88 38.46
CA LYS A 71 -4.50 42.89 37.09
C LYS A 71 -3.40 41.84 36.90
N ASP A 72 -2.54 41.65 37.90
CA ASP A 72 -1.42 40.71 37.81
C ASP A 72 -1.90 39.26 37.84
N ASP A 73 -2.90 38.95 38.67
CA ASP A 73 -3.52 37.61 38.72
C ASP A 73 -4.29 37.31 37.42
N ALA A 74 -4.95 38.32 36.84
CA ALA A 74 -5.61 38.19 35.55
C ALA A 74 -4.62 37.89 34.42
N VAL A 75 -3.49 38.59 34.37
CA VAL A 75 -2.42 38.32 33.39
C VAL A 75 -1.85 36.90 33.56
N MET A 76 -1.62 36.48 34.81
CA MET A 76 -1.11 35.14 35.11
C MET A 76 -2.10 34.04 34.67
N LEU A 77 -3.39 34.21 34.97
CA LEU A 77 -4.43 33.26 34.57
C LEU A 77 -4.59 33.20 33.04
N GLN A 78 -4.59 34.36 32.37
CA GLN A 78 -4.65 34.43 30.91
C GLN A 78 -3.51 33.64 30.28
N ARG A 79 -2.27 33.84 30.75
CA ARG A 79 -1.10 33.11 30.25
C ARG A 79 -1.24 31.59 30.43
N ARG A 80 -1.73 31.14 31.59
CA ARG A 80 -1.96 29.71 31.86
C ARG A 80 -3.03 29.10 30.96
N LEU A 81 -4.12 29.85 30.71
CA LEU A 81 -5.17 29.41 29.80
C LEU A 81 -4.67 29.34 28.36
N ASP A 82 -3.88 30.32 27.92
CA ASP A 82 -3.31 30.32 26.58
C ASP A 82 -2.33 29.16 26.38
N GLU A 83 -1.47 28.89 27.36
CA GLU A 83 -0.55 27.76 27.33
C GLU A 83 -1.31 26.41 27.26
N MET A 84 -2.32 26.23 28.11
CA MET A 84 -3.18 25.03 28.08
C MET A 84 -3.88 24.86 26.73
N ASN A 85 -4.46 25.94 26.19
CA ASN A 85 -5.15 25.93 24.91
C ASN A 85 -4.19 25.57 23.77
N GLN A 86 -3.00 26.18 23.76
CA GLN A 86 -1.97 25.90 22.75
C GLN A 86 -1.55 24.43 22.79
N ARG A 87 -1.24 23.89 23.98
CA ARG A 87 -0.84 22.50 24.17
C ARG A 87 -1.92 21.52 23.72
N TRP A 88 -3.17 21.75 24.13
CA TRP A 88 -4.32 20.96 23.70
C TRP A 88 -4.49 20.94 22.17
N HIS A 89 -4.46 22.11 21.53
CA HIS A 89 -4.60 22.22 20.08
C HIS A 89 -3.44 21.56 19.34
N HIS A 90 -2.21 21.71 19.85
CA HIS A 90 -1.03 21.05 19.30
C HIS A 90 -1.13 19.53 19.36
N LEU A 91 -1.47 18.97 20.53
CA LEU A 91 -1.65 17.53 20.73
C LEU A 91 -2.69 16.96 19.76
N LYS A 92 -3.85 17.61 19.63
CA LYS A 92 -4.92 17.19 18.72
C LYS A 92 -4.47 17.24 17.26
N ALA A 93 -3.85 18.34 16.83
CA ALA A 93 -3.38 18.50 15.46
C ALA A 93 -2.32 17.44 15.09
N LYS A 94 -1.37 17.19 16.00
CA LYS A 94 -0.32 16.19 15.83
C LYS A 94 -0.89 14.77 15.74
N SER A 95 -1.84 14.42 16.62
CA SER A 95 -2.56 13.13 16.57
C SER A 95 -3.21 12.89 15.20
N MET A 96 -3.93 13.90 14.70
CA MET A 96 -4.61 13.82 13.42
C MET A 96 -3.63 13.72 12.25
N ALA A 97 -2.51 14.44 12.29
CA ALA A 97 -1.49 14.39 11.25
C ALA A 97 -0.87 13.00 11.11
N ILE A 98 -0.50 12.37 12.23
CA ILE A 98 0.06 11.00 12.25
C ILE A 98 -0.96 10.00 11.70
N ARG A 99 -2.23 10.10 12.13
CA ARG A 99 -3.31 9.24 11.61
C ARG A 99 -3.47 9.37 10.10
N ASN A 100 -3.61 10.60 9.60
CA ASN A 100 -3.81 10.85 8.19
C ASN A 100 -2.61 10.34 7.35
N ARG A 101 -1.39 10.46 7.88
CA ARG A 101 -0.18 9.92 7.24
C ARG A 101 -0.25 8.40 7.10
N LEU A 102 -0.65 7.70 8.15
CA LEU A 102 -0.78 6.24 8.14
C LEU A 102 -1.91 5.76 7.22
N GLU A 103 -3.05 6.45 7.25
CA GLU A 103 -4.21 6.13 6.41
C GLU A 103 -3.89 6.32 4.93
N SER A 104 -3.26 7.45 4.57
CA SER A 104 -2.79 7.71 3.20
C SER A 104 -1.80 6.65 2.72
N ASN A 105 -0.89 6.20 3.60
CA ASN A 105 0.02 5.11 3.28
C ASN A 105 -0.73 3.78 3.05
N ALA A 106 -1.75 3.48 3.85
CA ALA A 106 -2.57 2.28 3.65
C ALA A 106 -3.36 2.32 2.34
N GLU A 107 -3.95 3.48 1.99
CA GLU A 107 -4.64 3.68 0.71
C GLU A 107 -3.70 3.47 -0.48
N HIS A 108 -2.47 3.98 -0.40
CA HIS A 108 -1.44 3.80 -1.42
C HIS A 108 -1.17 2.31 -1.70
N TRP A 109 -0.97 1.50 -0.65
CA TRP A 109 -0.70 0.07 -0.81
C TRP A 109 -1.92 -0.73 -1.29
N ASN A 110 -3.13 -0.32 -0.93
CA ASN A 110 -4.35 -0.90 -1.48
C ASN A 110 -4.51 -0.58 -2.98
N ALA A 111 -4.18 0.64 -3.40
CA ALA A 111 -4.18 1.01 -4.82
C ALA A 111 -3.15 0.20 -5.61
N LEU A 112 -1.95 -0.03 -5.04
CA LEU A 112 -0.95 -0.92 -5.62
C LEU A 112 -1.49 -2.34 -5.78
N LEU A 113 -2.12 -2.91 -4.74
CA LEU A 113 -2.70 -4.25 -4.83
C LEU A 113 -3.76 -4.36 -5.93
N LEU A 114 -4.61 -3.34 -6.08
CA LEU A 114 -5.59 -3.30 -7.16
C LEU A 114 -4.90 -3.27 -8.53
N SER A 115 -3.91 -2.40 -8.70
CA SER A 115 -3.16 -2.29 -9.97
C SER A 115 -2.44 -3.60 -10.32
N LEU A 116 -1.84 -4.29 -9.35
CA LEU A 116 -1.22 -5.60 -9.56
C LEU A 116 -2.23 -6.63 -10.09
N ARG A 117 -3.44 -6.68 -9.53
CA ARG A 117 -4.52 -7.58 -9.97
C ARG A 117 -5.00 -7.24 -11.39
N GLU A 118 -5.21 -5.96 -11.67
CA GLU A 118 -5.61 -5.50 -13.01
C GLU A 118 -4.56 -5.82 -14.07
N LEU A 119 -3.28 -5.66 -13.73
CA LEU A 119 -2.18 -6.04 -14.59
C LEU A 119 -2.13 -7.55 -14.80
N PHE A 120 -2.32 -8.36 -13.75
CA PHE A 120 -2.37 -9.81 -13.86
C PHE A 120 -3.47 -10.27 -14.82
N GLU A 121 -4.69 -9.75 -14.68
CA GLU A 121 -5.80 -10.03 -15.60
C GLU A 121 -5.52 -9.53 -17.03
N TRP A 122 -4.84 -8.39 -17.17
CA TRP A 122 -4.40 -7.91 -18.48
C TRP A 122 -3.40 -8.87 -19.13
N VAL A 123 -2.42 -9.39 -18.37
CA VAL A 123 -1.44 -10.37 -18.89
C VAL A 123 -2.13 -11.67 -19.26
N ILE A 124 -3.11 -12.16 -18.49
CA ILE A 124 -3.91 -13.33 -18.85
C ILE A 124 -4.60 -13.12 -20.21
N ARG A 125 -5.27 -11.97 -20.40
CA ARG A 125 -5.93 -11.67 -21.67
C ARG A 125 -4.95 -11.64 -22.85
N LYS A 126 -3.76 -11.07 -22.67
CA LYS A 126 -2.71 -11.06 -23.70
C LYS A 126 -2.13 -12.44 -23.98
N ASP A 127 -2.02 -13.29 -22.98
CA ASP A 127 -1.65 -14.69 -23.14
C ASP A 127 -2.68 -15.45 -23.98
N THR A 128 -3.98 -15.19 -23.77
CA THR A 128 -5.06 -15.75 -24.61
C THR A 128 -5.03 -15.20 -26.04
N GLU A 129 -4.81 -13.89 -26.21
CA GLU A 129 -4.70 -13.25 -27.52
C GLU A 129 -3.55 -13.84 -28.35
N LEU A 130 -2.38 -14.04 -27.73
CA LEU A 130 -1.24 -14.68 -28.38
C LEU A 130 -1.53 -16.15 -28.76
N THR A 131 -2.27 -16.88 -27.94
CA THR A 131 -2.75 -18.23 -28.28
C THR A 131 -3.72 -18.19 -29.47
N GLY A 132 -4.55 -17.15 -29.56
CA GLY A 132 -5.54 -16.93 -30.62
C GLY A 132 -4.93 -16.62 -32.00
N LEU A 133 -3.67 -16.20 -32.09
CA LEU A 133 -2.96 -16.05 -33.38
C LEU A 133 -2.78 -17.37 -34.13
N GLY A 134 -2.97 -18.50 -33.44
CA GLY A 134 -2.98 -19.83 -34.01
C GLY A 134 -1.59 -20.30 -34.51
N PRO A 135 -1.53 -21.47 -35.14
CA PRO A 135 -0.30 -21.97 -35.77
C PRO A 135 0.07 -21.09 -36.98
N ILE A 136 1.35 -21.09 -37.35
CA ILE A 136 1.83 -20.32 -38.50
C ILE A 136 1.19 -20.87 -39.79
N GLY A 137 0.63 -19.97 -40.59
CA GLY A 137 -0.02 -20.30 -41.86
C GLY A 137 0.97 -20.81 -42.92
N GLY A 138 0.48 -21.64 -43.84
CA GLY A 138 1.30 -22.26 -44.89
C GLY A 138 1.52 -21.41 -46.14
N ASP A 139 0.80 -20.30 -46.29
CA ASP A 139 0.88 -19.40 -47.44
C ASP A 139 1.44 -18.01 -47.07
N VAL A 140 1.94 -17.30 -48.08
CA VAL A 140 2.62 -16.00 -47.92
C VAL A 140 1.70 -14.94 -47.31
N ALA A 141 0.42 -14.91 -47.71
CA ALA A 141 -0.52 -13.90 -47.24
C ALA A 141 -0.86 -14.09 -45.75
N SER A 142 -1.11 -15.33 -45.34
CA SER A 142 -1.31 -15.68 -43.93
C SER A 142 -0.09 -15.36 -43.07
N LEU A 143 1.10 -15.69 -43.56
CA LEU A 143 2.35 -15.43 -42.83
C LEU A 143 2.62 -13.92 -42.66
N GLN A 144 2.37 -13.13 -43.71
CA GLN A 144 2.52 -11.67 -43.64
C GLN A 144 1.52 -11.06 -42.65
N LYS A 145 0.26 -11.50 -42.69
CA LYS A 145 -0.75 -11.05 -41.71
C LYS A 145 -0.34 -11.37 -40.27
N GLN A 146 0.12 -12.60 -40.02
CA GLN A 146 0.58 -13.01 -38.69
C GLN A 146 1.76 -12.17 -38.20
N LEU A 147 2.68 -11.79 -39.09
CA LEU A 147 3.80 -10.89 -38.77
C LEU A 147 3.30 -9.52 -38.30
N ASP A 148 2.36 -8.94 -39.04
CA ASP A 148 1.80 -7.62 -38.72
C ASP A 148 1.00 -7.65 -37.41
N ASP A 149 0.16 -8.68 -37.23
CA ASP A 149 -0.62 -8.90 -35.99
C ASP A 149 0.31 -9.01 -34.77
N HIS A 150 1.40 -9.78 -34.87
CA HIS A 150 2.33 -9.93 -33.75
C HIS A 150 3.23 -8.72 -33.53
N ARG A 151 3.57 -7.98 -34.58
CA ARG A 151 4.26 -6.69 -34.43
C ARG A 151 3.37 -5.71 -33.65
N ALA A 152 2.07 -5.69 -33.92
CA ALA A 152 1.12 -4.89 -33.15
C ALA A 152 0.99 -5.41 -31.70
N PHE A 153 0.95 -6.73 -31.50
CA PHE A 153 0.94 -7.34 -30.17
C PHE A 153 2.17 -6.95 -29.34
N ARG A 154 3.39 -7.06 -29.91
CA ARG A 154 4.63 -6.69 -29.21
C ARG A 154 4.68 -5.22 -28.82
N ARG A 155 4.20 -4.31 -29.68
CA ARG A 155 4.10 -2.88 -29.31
C ARG A 155 3.25 -2.68 -28.06
N GLN A 156 2.12 -3.38 -27.95
CA GLN A 156 1.27 -3.30 -26.77
C GLN A 156 1.96 -3.85 -25.50
N LEU A 157 2.83 -4.87 -25.64
CA LEU A 157 3.65 -5.34 -24.51
C LEU A 157 4.68 -4.29 -24.11
N GLU A 158 5.39 -3.70 -25.07
CA GLU A 158 6.38 -2.64 -24.79
C GLU A 158 5.76 -1.40 -24.14
N ASP A 159 4.58 -0.98 -24.60
CA ASP A 159 3.86 0.15 -24.01
C ASP A 159 3.43 -0.15 -22.56
N LYS A 160 3.12 -1.42 -22.25
CA LYS A 160 2.68 -1.84 -20.91
C LYS A 160 3.84 -2.14 -19.96
N ARG A 161 5.00 -2.54 -20.48
CA ARG A 161 6.22 -2.90 -19.73
C ARG A 161 6.56 -1.93 -18.60
N PRO A 162 6.67 -0.60 -18.80
CA PRO A 162 7.06 0.31 -17.72
C PRO A 162 6.06 0.31 -16.56
N VAL A 163 4.76 0.12 -16.84
CA VAL A 163 3.73 0.05 -15.81
C VAL A 163 3.84 -1.25 -15.01
N VAL A 164 4.10 -2.39 -15.68
CA VAL A 164 4.30 -3.68 -15.02
C VAL A 164 5.56 -3.65 -14.14
N GLU A 165 6.68 -3.18 -14.69
CA GLU A 165 7.96 -3.11 -13.97
C GLU A 165 7.88 -2.18 -12.76
N SER A 166 7.25 -1.01 -12.91
CA SER A 166 7.03 -0.06 -11.81
C SER A 166 6.19 -0.66 -10.68
N ASN A 167 5.06 -1.32 -11.00
CA ASN A 167 4.21 -1.95 -9.99
C ASN A 167 4.91 -3.12 -9.28
N LEU A 168 5.65 -3.95 -10.03
CA LEU A 168 6.45 -5.03 -9.45
C LEU A 168 7.56 -4.49 -8.55
N LEU A 169 8.21 -3.39 -8.93
CA LEU A 169 9.24 -2.74 -8.11
C LEU A 169 8.64 -2.20 -6.80
N SER A 170 7.54 -1.44 -6.89
CA SER A 170 6.84 -0.91 -5.71
C SER A 170 6.38 -2.04 -4.78
N GLY A 171 5.86 -3.14 -5.35
CA GLY A 171 5.47 -4.32 -4.57
C GLY A 171 6.65 -4.99 -3.88
N ARG A 172 7.80 -5.11 -4.55
CA ARG A 172 9.04 -5.65 -3.95
C ARG A 172 9.60 -4.75 -2.85
N GLN A 173 9.57 -3.43 -3.04
CA GLN A 173 9.99 -2.46 -2.04
C GLN A 173 9.11 -2.55 -0.78
N TYR A 174 7.80 -2.61 -0.96
CA TYR A 174 6.87 -2.84 0.14
C TYR A 174 7.19 -4.11 0.92
N ILE A 175 7.37 -5.22 0.21
CA ILE A 175 7.72 -6.52 0.79
C ILE A 175 9.08 -6.50 1.50
N ALA A 176 10.06 -5.76 0.99
CA ALA A 176 11.41 -5.67 1.56
C ALA A 176 11.46 -4.79 2.81
N ASN A 177 10.56 -3.82 2.92
CA ASN A 177 10.42 -2.95 4.09
C ASN A 177 9.63 -3.63 5.21
N GLU A 178 8.77 -4.60 4.88
CA GLU A 178 8.12 -5.47 5.85
C GLU A 178 9.11 -6.49 6.46
N PRO A 179 9.02 -6.79 7.78
CA PRO A 179 9.75 -7.92 8.34
C PRO A 179 9.45 -9.20 7.57
N PRO A 180 10.45 -10.10 7.43
CA PRO A 180 10.16 -11.44 6.95
C PRO A 180 9.12 -12.06 7.88
N LEU A 181 7.94 -12.39 7.34
CA LEU A 181 6.99 -13.29 8.00
C LEU A 181 7.81 -14.52 8.40
N SER A 182 8.00 -14.72 9.71
CA SER A 182 8.76 -15.86 10.21
C SER A 182 8.08 -17.12 9.70
N ASP A 183 8.80 -17.85 8.85
CA ASP A 183 8.44 -19.19 8.41
C ASP A 183 8.70 -20.17 9.54
N THR A 184 7.96 -20.01 10.64
CA THR A 184 7.94 -20.96 11.75
C THR A 184 6.50 -21.25 12.11
N SER A 185 6.03 -22.34 11.50
CA SER A 185 5.15 -23.33 12.11
C SER A 185 3.69 -22.94 12.31
N ASP A 186 2.83 -23.59 11.52
CA ASP A 186 1.66 -24.26 12.05
C ASP A 186 2.02 -24.93 13.40
N THR A 187 1.60 -24.34 14.52
CA THR A 187 1.38 -24.88 15.89
C THR A 187 1.37 -23.61 16.77
N GLU A 188 0.24 -23.05 17.17
CA GLU A 188 -0.62 -23.59 18.22
C GLU A 188 -2.08 -23.22 17.94
N ALA A 189 -2.88 -24.26 17.73
CA ALA A 189 -4.28 -24.24 18.10
C ALA A 189 -4.40 -24.00 19.61
N GLY A 190 -5.33 -23.13 20.01
CA GLY A 190 -5.89 -23.11 21.36
C GLY A 190 -5.19 -22.21 22.38
N ARG A 191 -5.55 -20.93 22.38
CA ARG A 191 -5.82 -20.24 23.65
C ARG A 191 -7.08 -19.39 23.50
N ASP A 192 -8.16 -19.92 24.06
CA ASP A 192 -9.36 -19.18 24.39
C ASP A 192 -9.01 -17.95 25.24
N VAL A 193 -9.32 -16.76 24.73
CA VAL A 193 -9.58 -15.58 25.54
C VAL A 193 -10.87 -14.95 25.02
N ASP A 194 -11.93 -15.24 25.76
CA ASP A 194 -13.18 -14.51 25.95
C ASP A 194 -13.37 -13.19 25.19
N GLY A 195 -14.56 -13.03 24.61
CA GLY A 195 -15.22 -11.73 24.48
C GLY A 195 -15.42 -11.20 23.06
N ASP A 196 -16.55 -11.60 22.45
CA ASP A 196 -17.35 -10.81 21.50
C ASP A 196 -16.59 -10.10 20.34
N SER A 197 -15.86 -10.85 19.51
CA SER A 197 -15.35 -10.33 18.23
C SER A 197 -16.34 -10.56 17.09
N ARG A 198 -17.38 -9.72 17.11
CA ARG A 198 -18.43 -9.63 16.11
C ARG A 198 -17.87 -9.02 14.80
N GLY A 199 -17.36 -9.88 13.92
CA GLY A 199 -17.30 -9.67 12.46
C GLY A 199 -16.38 -8.60 11.87
N TYR A 200 -15.70 -7.77 12.67
CA TYR A 200 -14.72 -6.81 12.18
C TYR A 200 -13.30 -7.35 12.37
N ARG A 201 -12.62 -7.71 11.27
CA ARG A 201 -11.18 -7.98 11.28
C ARG A 201 -10.45 -6.77 11.87
N SER A 202 -9.53 -7.02 12.80
CA SER A 202 -8.68 -5.95 13.36
C SER A 202 -7.88 -5.29 12.23
N ALA A 203 -7.60 -3.98 12.34
CA ALA A 203 -6.79 -3.25 11.35
C ALA A 203 -5.41 -3.91 11.10
N GLU A 204 -4.91 -4.67 12.07
CA GLU A 204 -3.70 -5.51 11.94
C GLU A 204 -3.90 -6.70 11.00
N GLU A 205 -5.01 -7.43 11.14
CA GLU A 205 -5.33 -8.55 10.24
C GLU A 205 -5.51 -8.06 8.80
N GLN A 206 -6.07 -6.86 8.65
CA GLN A 206 -6.18 -6.19 7.35
C GLN A 206 -4.81 -5.86 6.76
N ALA A 207 -3.88 -5.32 7.57
CA ALA A 207 -2.51 -5.04 7.12
C ALA A 207 -1.76 -6.34 6.75
N ARG A 208 -1.87 -7.40 7.55
CA ARG A 208 -1.27 -8.71 7.23
C ARG A 208 -1.85 -9.33 5.97
N GLU A 209 -3.16 -9.24 5.80
CA GLU A 209 -3.83 -9.74 4.59
C GLU A 209 -3.38 -8.94 3.36
N LEU A 210 -3.22 -7.63 3.49
CA LEU A 210 -2.68 -6.77 2.45
C LEU A 210 -1.26 -7.19 2.07
N THR A 211 -0.37 -7.42 3.06
CA THR A 211 1.00 -7.91 2.81
C THR A 211 1.02 -9.26 2.11
N ARG A 212 0.24 -10.23 2.60
CA ARG A 212 0.13 -11.56 1.98
C ARG A 212 -0.48 -11.46 0.58
N SER A 213 -1.41 -10.54 0.35
CA SER A 213 -2.01 -10.32 -0.96
C SER A 213 -1.04 -9.69 -1.94
N ILE A 214 -0.34 -8.61 -1.57
CA ILE A 214 0.67 -7.97 -2.42
C ILE A 214 1.78 -8.96 -2.78
N ARG A 215 2.30 -9.73 -1.82
CA ARG A 215 3.31 -10.75 -2.09
C ARG A 215 2.84 -11.78 -3.12
N ARG A 216 1.62 -12.30 -2.96
CA ARG A 216 1.03 -13.26 -3.91
C ARG A 216 0.87 -12.65 -5.30
N GLU A 217 0.31 -11.45 -5.40
CA GLU A 217 0.05 -10.81 -6.68
C GLU A 217 1.33 -10.35 -7.39
N VAL A 218 2.35 -9.90 -6.66
CA VAL A 218 3.69 -9.63 -7.22
C VAL A 218 4.30 -10.88 -7.84
N ASN A 219 4.25 -12.01 -7.13
CA ASN A 219 4.80 -13.27 -7.65
C ASN A 219 4.04 -13.74 -8.89
N LYS A 220 2.70 -13.79 -8.82
CA LYS A 220 1.85 -14.18 -9.95
C LYS A 220 2.06 -13.31 -11.18
N LEU A 221 2.05 -11.98 -11.00
CA LEU A 221 2.25 -11.04 -12.10
C LEU A 221 3.65 -11.20 -12.69
N SER A 222 4.69 -11.31 -11.87
CA SER A 222 6.07 -11.49 -12.33
C SER A 222 6.23 -12.77 -13.14
N GLU A 223 5.72 -13.90 -12.66
CA GLU A 223 5.79 -15.18 -13.37
C GLU A 223 5.01 -15.13 -14.69
N LYS A 224 3.76 -14.66 -14.66
CA LYS A 224 2.90 -14.63 -15.84
C LYS A 224 3.41 -13.64 -16.89
N TRP A 225 3.93 -12.49 -16.47
CA TRP A 225 4.53 -11.49 -17.36
C TRP A 225 5.76 -12.06 -18.07
N ASN A 226 6.70 -12.66 -17.33
CA ASN A 226 7.90 -13.26 -17.92
C ASN A 226 7.53 -14.39 -18.90
N ALA A 227 6.59 -15.26 -18.52
CA ALA A 227 6.11 -16.33 -19.40
C ALA A 227 5.47 -15.79 -20.70
N LEU A 228 4.74 -14.68 -20.62
CA LEU A 228 4.15 -14.03 -21.80
C LEU A 228 5.22 -13.47 -22.75
N ILE A 229 6.24 -12.80 -22.19
CA ILE A 229 7.36 -12.26 -22.96
C ILE A 229 8.12 -13.40 -23.65
N ASP A 230 8.48 -14.45 -22.90
CA ASP A 230 9.19 -15.61 -23.45
C ASP A 230 8.40 -16.28 -24.57
N ARG A 231 7.07 -16.44 -24.40
CA ARG A 231 6.21 -16.98 -25.44
C ARG A 231 6.15 -16.09 -26.68
N SER A 232 6.05 -14.78 -26.51
CA SER A 232 6.04 -13.83 -27.63
C SER A 232 7.35 -13.89 -28.41
N ASP A 233 8.49 -13.99 -27.72
CA ASP A 233 9.80 -14.15 -28.36
C ASP A 233 9.93 -15.48 -29.10
N GLN A 234 9.46 -16.59 -28.50
CA GLN A 234 9.42 -17.88 -29.18
C GLN A 234 8.55 -17.84 -30.44
N TRP A 235 7.41 -17.18 -30.37
CA TRP A 235 6.50 -17.06 -31.50
C TRP A 235 7.12 -16.20 -32.61
N GLN A 236 7.81 -15.11 -32.26
CA GLN A 236 8.58 -14.31 -33.22
C GLN A 236 9.65 -15.14 -33.94
N ARG A 237 10.44 -15.94 -33.20
CA ARG A 237 11.47 -16.81 -33.82
C ARG A 237 10.86 -17.78 -34.81
N LYS A 238 9.71 -18.39 -34.48
CA LYS A 238 9.00 -19.29 -35.40
C LYS A 238 8.53 -18.57 -36.67
N LEU A 239 8.03 -17.33 -36.55
CA LEU A 239 7.69 -16.54 -37.74
C LEU A 239 8.92 -16.26 -38.61
N ASP A 240 10.01 -15.81 -38.00
CA ASP A 240 11.23 -15.46 -38.72
C ASP A 240 11.79 -16.68 -39.47
N ASP A 241 11.81 -17.86 -38.84
CA ASP A 241 12.21 -19.12 -39.47
C ASP A 241 11.29 -19.49 -40.65
N SER A 242 9.99 -19.27 -40.50
CA SER A 242 8.99 -19.60 -41.53
C SER A 242 9.11 -18.67 -42.74
N LEU A 243 9.40 -17.38 -42.51
CA LEU A 243 9.68 -16.40 -43.56
C LEU A 243 10.94 -16.76 -44.35
N VAL A 244 12.01 -17.20 -43.67
CA VAL A 244 13.24 -17.63 -44.34
C VAL A 244 12.97 -18.84 -45.23
N LYS A 245 12.26 -19.86 -44.73
CA LYS A 245 11.90 -21.05 -45.52
C LYS A 245 11.04 -20.71 -46.73
N MET A 246 10.04 -19.85 -46.56
CA MET A 246 9.16 -19.40 -47.63
C MET A 246 9.95 -18.68 -48.74
N ARG A 247 10.89 -17.79 -48.37
CA ARG A 247 11.75 -17.10 -49.33
C ARG A 247 12.68 -18.06 -50.09
N MET A 248 13.25 -19.05 -49.40
CA MET A 248 14.06 -20.08 -50.06
C MET A 248 13.22 -20.91 -51.04
N PHE A 249 12.01 -21.30 -50.64
CA PHE A 249 11.11 -22.06 -51.52
C PHE A 249 10.73 -21.25 -52.77
N GLN A 250 10.37 -19.98 -52.60
CA GLN A 250 10.04 -19.08 -53.71
C GLN A 250 11.24 -18.93 -54.66
N LYS A 251 12.44 -18.72 -54.12
CA LYS A 251 13.66 -18.63 -54.94
C LYS A 251 13.90 -19.92 -55.74
N ASN A 252 13.77 -21.08 -55.12
CA ASN A 252 13.96 -22.37 -55.80
C ASN A 252 12.90 -22.60 -56.89
N MET A 253 11.66 -22.17 -56.66
CA MET A 253 10.58 -22.20 -57.65
C MET A 253 10.88 -21.30 -58.85
N ASP A 254 11.37 -20.09 -58.60
CA ASP A 254 11.74 -19.12 -59.63
C ASP A 254 12.96 -19.59 -60.45
N GLU A 255 13.91 -20.30 -59.83
CA GLU A 255 15.06 -20.91 -60.52
C GLU A 255 14.70 -22.15 -61.35
N ALA A 256 13.56 -22.79 -61.05
CA ALA A 256 13.09 -24.00 -61.74
C ALA A 256 12.04 -23.72 -62.85
N SER A 257 11.59 -22.47 -62.99
CA SER A 257 10.59 -22.01 -63.97
C SER A 257 11.25 -21.39 -65.19
#